data_AF-A0A0N4X1T2-F1
#
_entry.id   AF-A0A0N4X1T2-F1
#
_cell.length_a   1.000
_cell.length_b   1.000
_cell.length_c   1.000
_cell.angle_alpha   90.00
_cell.angle_beta   90.00
_cell.angle_gamma   90.00
#
_symmetry.space_group_name_H-M   'P 1'
#
loop_
_entity.id
_entity.type
_entity.pdbx_description
1 polymer ?
#
loop_
_entity_poly.entity_id
_entity_poly.type
_entity_poly.pdbx_seq_one_letter_code
_entity_poly.pdbx_strand_id
1 'polypeptide(L)'
;MIHKTWSFIHYDHLQFAAENREREVIHVYDLSFFLFTTGLGSIPEGASRLLAAVFCSLFAQSLCLLALQFVYRYVQVVRPSARFLFDEKSYLPIALYVITAFDYGAVCFFNFAPSPVKDVYFSEQMWYSYQLNVTDIGYLGPIYVVRIVHTPTELI
;
A
#
# COMPACT_ATOMS: atom_id res chain seq x y z
N MET A 1 21.19 27.28 -30.15
CA MET A 1 21.01 27.13 -28.68
C MET A 1 19.59 27.45 -28.21
N ILE A 2 18.80 28.24 -28.96
CA ILE A 2 17.42 28.64 -28.58
C ILE A 2 16.36 27.54 -28.86
N HIS A 3 16.61 26.62 -29.80
CA HIS A 3 15.64 25.58 -30.17
C HIS A 3 15.52 24.42 -29.16
N LYS A 4 16.49 24.25 -28.25
CA LYS A 4 16.43 23.22 -27.18
C LYS A 4 15.64 23.68 -25.95
N THR A 5 15.55 24.99 -25.72
CA THR A 5 14.86 25.58 -24.57
C THR A 5 13.34 25.45 -24.68
N TRP A 6 12.79 25.53 -25.90
CA TRP A 6 11.36 25.36 -26.15
C TRP A 6 10.86 23.93 -25.94
N SER A 7 11.68 22.92 -26.23
CA SER A 7 11.32 21.54 -25.91
C SER A 7 11.29 21.31 -24.40
N PHE A 8 12.25 21.85 -23.65
CA PHE A 8 12.32 21.67 -22.19
C PHE A 8 11.12 22.28 -21.46
N ILE A 9 10.70 23.49 -21.82
CA ILE A 9 9.52 24.16 -21.23
C ILE A 9 8.20 23.44 -21.61
N HIS A 10 8.12 22.84 -22.80
CA HIS A 10 6.94 22.07 -23.21
C HIS A 10 6.85 20.71 -22.50
N TYR A 11 7.99 20.05 -22.23
CA TYR A 11 8.05 18.85 -21.40
C TYR A 11 7.73 19.16 -19.93
N ASP A 12 8.19 20.29 -19.39
CA ASP A 12 7.84 20.71 -18.02
C ASP A 12 6.34 21.03 -17.88
N HIS A 13 5.71 21.70 -18.84
CA HIS A 13 4.25 21.94 -18.79
C HIS A 13 3.42 20.67 -18.98
N LEU A 14 3.89 19.69 -19.77
CA LEU A 14 3.24 18.40 -19.93
C LEU A 14 3.47 17.49 -18.71
N GLN A 15 4.65 17.53 -18.10
CA GLN A 15 4.94 16.85 -16.83
C GLN A 15 4.14 17.47 -15.69
N PHE A 16 4.06 18.80 -15.61
CA PHE A 16 3.26 19.50 -14.60
C PHE A 16 1.75 19.33 -14.83
N ALA A 17 1.29 19.18 -16.08
CA ALA A 17 -0.10 18.82 -16.39
C ALA A 17 -0.40 17.34 -16.13
N ALA A 18 0.56 16.43 -16.31
CA ALA A 18 0.44 15.01 -15.95
C ALA A 18 0.50 14.81 -14.42
N GLU A 19 1.37 15.54 -13.73
CA GLU A 19 1.53 15.54 -12.27
C GLU A 19 0.32 16.16 -11.56
N ASN A 20 -0.33 17.16 -12.16
CA ASN A 20 -1.63 17.66 -11.65
C ASN A 20 -2.82 16.76 -11.98
N ARG A 21 -2.65 15.75 -12.84
CA ARG A 21 -3.72 14.82 -13.24
C ARG A 21 -3.75 13.55 -12.40
N GLU A 22 -2.67 13.20 -11.71
CA GLU A 22 -2.55 12.01 -10.87
C GLU A 22 -2.37 12.44 -9.40
N ARG A 23 -3.44 12.91 -8.78
CA ARG A 23 -3.42 13.17 -7.33
C ARG A 23 -3.84 11.91 -6.59
N GLU A 24 -2.90 11.31 -5.89
CA GLU A 24 -3.20 10.36 -4.82
C GLU A 24 -3.79 11.16 -3.66
N VAL A 25 -5.04 10.89 -3.31
CA VAL A 25 -5.73 11.56 -2.22
C VAL A 25 -5.92 10.56 -1.09
N ILE A 26 -5.36 10.90 0.07
CA ILE A 26 -5.56 10.14 1.32
C ILE A 26 -6.69 10.82 2.08
N HIS A 27 -7.85 10.17 2.13
CA HIS A 27 -8.98 10.67 2.91
C HIS A 27 -9.16 9.83 4.16
N VAL A 28 -9.14 10.49 5.32
CA VAL A 28 -9.40 9.86 6.63
C VAL A 28 -10.84 10.15 7.01
N TYR A 29 -11.59 9.10 7.34
CA TYR A 29 -12.98 9.18 7.75
C TYR A 29 -13.23 8.28 8.96
N ASP A 30 -13.67 8.88 10.07
CA ASP A 30 -13.79 8.27 11.40
C ASP A 30 -12.51 7.54 11.83
N LEU A 31 -12.55 6.20 11.82
CA LEU A 31 -11.46 5.31 12.21
C LEU A 31 -10.79 4.64 11.00
N SER A 32 -11.25 4.94 9.79
CA SER A 32 -10.80 4.32 8.54
C SER A 32 -10.18 5.35 7.62
N PHE A 33 -9.36 4.90 6.68
CA PHE A 33 -8.81 5.75 5.64
C PHE A 33 -8.92 5.05 4.30
N PHE A 34 -9.04 5.82 3.23
CA PHE A 34 -9.01 5.30 1.87
C PHE A 34 -8.09 6.15 1.00
N LEU A 35 -7.26 5.46 0.23
CA LEU A 35 -6.47 6.01 -0.87
C LEU A 35 -7.22 5.76 -2.17
N PHE A 36 -7.35 6.80 -2.97
CA PHE A 36 -7.80 6.69 -4.35
C PHE A 36 -6.97 7.61 -5.22
N THR A 37 -6.84 7.23 -6.49
CA THR A 37 -6.14 8.05 -7.48
C THR A 37 -7.18 8.65 -8.40
N THR A 38 -7.21 9.97 -8.52
CA THR A 38 -7.96 10.65 -9.57
C THR A 38 -7.04 10.72 -10.78
N GLY A 39 -7.38 10.12 -11.92
CA GLY A 39 -6.59 10.30 -13.16
C GLY A 39 -6.50 9.10 -14.09
N LEU A 40 -6.50 7.87 -13.56
CA LEU A 40 -6.50 6.66 -14.39
C LEU A 40 -7.94 6.24 -14.67
N GLY A 41 -8.29 6.12 -15.95
CA GLY A 41 -9.55 5.51 -16.39
C GLY A 41 -9.72 4.14 -15.74
N SER A 42 -10.98 3.78 -15.45
CA SER A 42 -11.41 2.59 -14.68
C SER A 42 -10.49 1.38 -14.89
N ILE A 43 -9.51 1.20 -13.99
CA ILE A 43 -8.71 -0.01 -13.92
C ILE A 43 -9.63 -1.08 -13.36
N PRO A 44 -9.69 -2.29 -13.94
CA PRO A 44 -10.45 -3.39 -13.38
C PRO A 44 -10.11 -3.58 -11.90
N GLU A 45 -11.12 -3.72 -11.04
CA GLU A 45 -10.94 -3.87 -9.59
C GLU A 45 -9.90 -4.96 -9.24
N GLY A 46 -9.91 -6.08 -9.97
CA GLY A 46 -8.93 -7.15 -9.78
C GLY A 46 -7.48 -6.72 -10.05
N ALA A 47 -7.24 -5.86 -11.05
CA ALA A 47 -5.92 -5.39 -11.41
C ALA A 47 -5.38 -4.36 -10.40
N SER A 48 -6.21 -3.44 -9.92
CA SER A 48 -5.82 -2.49 -8.86
C SER A 48 -5.47 -3.21 -7.56
N ARG A 49 -6.25 -4.24 -7.19
CA ARG A 49 -5.97 -5.12 -6.04
C ARG A 49 -4.64 -5.85 -6.17
N LEU A 50 -4.36 -6.42 -7.34
CA LEU A 50 -3.11 -7.14 -7.58
C LEU A 50 -1.91 -6.20 -7.57
N LEU A 51 -2.00 -5.05 -8.23
CA LEU A 51 -0.93 -4.05 -8.26
C LEU A 51 -0.59 -3.54 -6.87
N ALA A 52 -1.61 -3.22 -6.06
CA ALA A 52 -1.42 -2.79 -4.69
C ALA A 52 -0.75 -3.87 -3.81
N ALA A 53 -1.21 -5.13 -3.95
CA ALA A 53 -0.62 -6.26 -3.24
C ALA A 53 0.85 -6.47 -3.63
N VAL A 54 1.17 -6.42 -4.93
CA VAL A 54 2.53 -6.56 -5.44
C VAL A 54 3.42 -5.42 -4.95
N PHE A 55 2.95 -4.17 -5.02
CA PHE A 55 3.70 -3.01 -4.53
C PHE A 55 4.02 -3.14 -3.03
N CYS A 56 3.02 -3.50 -2.23
CA CYS A 56 3.13 -3.75 -0.79
C CYS A 56 4.12 -4.89 -0.48
N SER A 57 4.05 -6.01 -1.22
CA SER A 57 5.00 -7.12 -1.10
C SER A 57 6.43 -6.70 -1.44
N LEU A 58 6.64 -5.97 -2.54
CA LEU A 58 7.97 -5.50 -2.95
C LEU A 58 8.58 -4.53 -1.94
N PHE A 59 7.76 -3.65 -1.38
CA PHE A 59 8.19 -2.75 -0.32
C PHE A 59 8.62 -3.53 0.93
N ALA A 60 7.81 -4.48 1.41
CA ALA A 60 8.14 -5.32 2.55
C ALA A 60 9.40 -6.18 2.31
N GLN A 61 9.55 -6.72 1.09
CA GLN A 61 10.74 -7.45 0.66
C GLN A 61 12.00 -6.58 0.70
N SER A 62 11.92 -5.32 0.29
CA SER A 62 13.05 -4.38 0.34
C SER A 62 13.52 -4.13 1.78
N LEU A 63 12.58 -3.96 2.72
CA LEU A 63 12.87 -3.82 4.15
C LEU A 63 13.46 -5.10 4.74
N CYS A 64 12.95 -6.27 4.31
CA CYS A 64 13.46 -7.58 4.73
C CYS A 64 14.92 -7.77 4.28
N LEU A 65 15.26 -7.43 3.03
CA LEU A 65 16.64 -7.50 2.54
C LEU A 65 17.57 -6.56 3.30
N LEU A 66 17.13 -5.34 3.58
CA LEU A 66 17.91 -4.38 4.38
C LEU A 66 18.17 -4.93 5.79
N ALA A 67 17.14 -5.49 6.44
CA ALA A 67 17.28 -6.11 7.74
C ALA A 67 18.24 -7.32 7.71
N LEU A 68 18.10 -8.20 6.71
CA LEU A 68 18.97 -9.36 6.53
C LEU A 68 20.44 -8.94 6.33
N GLN A 69 20.70 -7.85 5.61
CA GLN A 69 22.05 -7.30 5.45
C GLN A 69 22.66 -6.86 6.78
N PHE A 70 21.89 -6.20 7.65
CA PHE A 70 22.37 -5.83 8.98
C PHE A 70 22.63 -7.05 9.86
N VAL A 71 21.72 -8.03 9.86
CA VAL A 71 21.88 -9.27 10.62
C VAL A 71 23.09 -10.06 10.14
N TYR A 72 23.28 -10.16 8.82
CA TYR A 72 24.43 -10.83 8.21
C TYR A 72 25.75 -10.20 8.68
N ARG A 73 25.88 -8.87 8.60
CA ARG A 73 27.08 -8.15 9.07
C ARG A 73 27.31 -8.36 10.57
N TYR A 74 26.24 -8.32 11.37
CA TYR A 74 26.31 -8.55 12.81
C TYR A 74 26.81 -9.98 13.14
N VAL A 75 26.27 -11.00 12.49
CA VAL A 75 26.68 -12.40 12.69
C VAL A 75 28.14 -12.60 12.28
N GLN A 76 28.59 -11.99 11.19
CA GLN A 76 29.97 -12.13 10.75
C GLN A 76 30.99 -11.53 11.73
N VAL A 77 30.69 -10.37 12.31
CA VAL A 77 31.61 -9.61 13.17
C VAL A 77 31.52 -10.06 14.63
N VAL A 78 30.31 -10.16 15.18
CA VAL A 78 30.08 -10.30 16.62
C VAL A 78 29.85 -11.75 17.04
N ARG A 79 29.22 -12.58 16.18
CA ARG A 79 28.85 -13.96 16.52
C ARG A 79 29.21 -14.98 15.42
N PRO A 80 30.51 -15.29 15.25
CA PRO A 80 30.95 -16.24 14.24
C PRO A 80 30.36 -17.66 14.41
N SER A 81 29.95 -18.04 15.63
CA SER A 81 29.28 -19.31 15.90
C SER A 81 27.89 -19.44 15.24
N ALA A 82 27.24 -18.33 14.92
CA ALA A 82 25.93 -18.30 14.27
C ALA A 82 26.02 -18.22 12.73
N ARG A 83 27.22 -18.31 12.15
CA ARG A 83 27.42 -18.23 10.69
C ARG A 83 26.71 -19.33 9.91
N PHE A 84 26.42 -20.48 10.54
CA PHE A 84 25.67 -21.57 9.91
C PHE A 84 24.26 -21.14 9.45
N LEU A 85 23.67 -20.08 10.04
CA LEU A 85 22.37 -19.55 9.63
C LEU A 85 22.38 -18.94 8.22
N PHE A 86 23.55 -18.56 7.71
CA PHE A 86 23.77 -17.98 6.39
C PHE A 86 24.69 -18.85 5.52
N ASP A 87 24.85 -20.12 5.88
CA ASP A 87 25.58 -21.08 5.06
C ASP A 87 24.80 -21.39 3.78
N GLU A 88 25.46 -21.88 2.73
CA GLU A 88 24.84 -22.18 1.43
C GLU A 88 23.73 -23.23 1.53
N LYS A 89 23.77 -24.04 2.60
CA LYS A 89 22.76 -25.06 2.91
C LYS A 89 21.57 -24.51 3.70
N SER A 90 21.65 -23.27 4.19
CA SER A 90 20.60 -22.63 4.97
C SER A 90 19.60 -21.91 4.05
N TYR A 91 18.41 -22.47 3.96
CA TYR A 91 17.29 -21.84 3.24
C TYR A 91 16.53 -20.81 4.09
N LEU A 92 16.93 -20.60 5.35
CA LEU A 92 16.25 -19.72 6.29
C LEU A 92 16.08 -18.27 5.77
N PRO A 93 17.11 -17.56 5.27
CA PRO A 93 16.94 -16.19 4.79
C PRO A 93 16.02 -16.11 3.57
N ILE A 94 16.07 -17.12 2.69
CA ILE A 94 15.18 -17.20 1.51
C ILE A 94 13.74 -17.45 1.96
N ALA A 95 13.52 -18.37 2.91
CA ALA A 95 12.21 -18.64 3.46
C ALA A 95 11.61 -17.39 4.13
N LEU A 96 12.38 -16.66 4.94
CA LEU A 96 11.94 -15.41 5.56
C LEU A 96 11.56 -14.35 4.52
N TYR A 97 12.35 -14.24 3.44
CA TYR A 97 12.07 -13.32 2.34
C TYR A 97 10.75 -13.64 1.64
N VAL A 98 10.51 -14.92 1.31
CA VAL A 98 9.27 -15.36 0.64
C VAL A 98 8.06 -15.25 1.56
N ILE A 99 8.19 -15.64 2.82
CA ILE A 99 7.10 -15.54 3.82
C ILE A 99 6.71 -14.08 4.02
N THR A 100 7.68 -13.17 4.15
CA THR A 100 7.40 -11.73 4.30
C THR A 100 6.64 -11.18 3.09
N ALA A 101 7.03 -11.58 1.87
CA ALA A 101 6.36 -11.17 0.64
C ALA A 101 4.91 -11.66 0.58
N PHE A 102 4.70 -12.93 0.94
CA PHE A 102 3.39 -13.57 0.94
C PHE A 102 2.48 -12.99 2.02
N ASP A 103 2.98 -12.81 3.24
CA ASP A 103 2.23 -12.27 4.38
C ASP A 103 1.74 -10.85 4.09
N TYR A 104 2.65 -9.93 3.73
CA TYR A 104 2.27 -8.55 3.39
C TYR A 104 1.39 -8.47 2.15
N GLY A 105 1.68 -9.28 1.12
CA GLY A 105 0.87 -9.34 -0.09
C GLY A 105 -0.55 -9.83 0.19
N ALA A 106 -0.70 -10.88 0.99
CA ALA A 106 -2.00 -11.43 1.38
C ALA A 106 -2.78 -10.43 2.24
N VAL A 107 -2.13 -9.81 3.23
CA VAL A 107 -2.76 -8.78 4.07
C VAL A 107 -3.27 -7.63 3.19
N CYS A 108 -2.44 -7.11 2.27
CA CYS A 108 -2.82 -6.06 1.33
C CYS A 108 -3.98 -6.52 0.40
N PHE A 109 -3.93 -7.74 -0.12
CA PHE A 109 -4.96 -8.25 -1.03
C PHE A 109 -6.33 -8.50 -0.38
N PHE A 110 -6.36 -8.97 0.87
CA PHE A 110 -7.61 -9.28 1.58
C PHE A 110 -8.14 -8.12 2.42
N ASN A 111 -7.27 -7.35 3.09
CA ASN A 111 -7.70 -6.31 4.03
C ASN A 111 -7.84 -4.94 3.40
N PHE A 112 -7.12 -4.63 2.32
CA PHE A 112 -7.13 -3.28 1.73
C PHE A 112 -7.90 -3.17 0.41
N ALA A 113 -8.14 -4.30 -0.26
CA ALA A 113 -8.93 -4.36 -1.48
C ALA A 113 -10.36 -3.83 -1.33
N PRO A 114 -10.96 -3.29 -2.42
CA PRO A 114 -12.40 -3.00 -2.50
C PRO A 114 -13.23 -4.24 -2.16
N SER A 115 -14.32 -4.03 -1.44
CA SER A 115 -15.31 -5.06 -1.15
C SER A 115 -16.70 -4.44 -1.01
N PRO A 116 -17.78 -5.18 -1.26
CA PRO A 116 -19.13 -4.62 -1.24
C PRO A 116 -19.48 -3.93 0.09
N VAL A 117 -18.97 -4.44 1.21
CA VAL A 117 -19.17 -3.85 2.54
C VAL A 117 -18.47 -2.49 2.65
N LYS A 118 -17.27 -2.38 2.08
CA LYS A 118 -16.49 -1.15 2.09
C LYS A 118 -17.04 -0.11 1.12
N ASP A 119 -17.57 -0.55 -0.02
CA ASP A 119 -18.16 0.34 -1.01
C ASP A 119 -19.35 1.08 -0.42
N VAL A 120 -20.22 0.36 0.32
CA VAL A 120 -21.33 0.98 1.05
C VAL A 120 -20.82 1.98 2.10
N TYR A 121 -19.81 1.60 2.89
CA TYR A 121 -19.27 2.47 3.94
C TYR A 121 -18.66 3.77 3.39
N PHE A 122 -17.94 3.71 2.27
CA PHE A 122 -17.28 4.88 1.69
C PHE A 122 -18.18 5.66 0.70
N SER A 123 -19.30 5.10 0.24
CA SER A 123 -20.15 5.70 -0.79
C SER A 123 -20.65 7.10 -0.48
N GLU A 124 -21.22 7.31 0.70
CA GLU A 124 -21.75 8.60 1.11
C GLU A 124 -20.63 9.65 1.22
N GLN A 125 -19.50 9.28 1.81
CA GLN A 125 -18.37 10.18 2.01
C GLN A 125 -17.68 10.57 0.70
N MET A 126 -17.54 9.61 -0.22
CA MET A 126 -16.97 9.82 -1.55
C MET A 126 -17.82 10.79 -2.36
N TRP A 127 -19.14 10.60 -2.31
CA TRP A 127 -20.09 11.48 -2.98
C TRP A 127 -20.08 12.89 -2.37
N TYR A 128 -20.11 12.98 -1.04
CA TYR A 128 -20.12 14.27 -0.34
C TYR A 128 -18.84 15.09 -0.55
N SER A 129 -17.67 14.44 -0.50
CA SER A 129 -16.37 15.13 -0.52
C SER A 129 -15.81 15.34 -1.92
N TYR A 130 -16.05 14.39 -2.83
CA TYR A 130 -15.41 14.37 -4.14
C TYR A 130 -16.41 14.31 -5.31
N GLN A 131 -17.72 14.16 -5.04
CA GLN A 131 -18.76 13.94 -6.06
C GLN A 131 -18.46 12.78 -7.00
N LEU A 132 -17.78 11.76 -6.49
CA LEU A 132 -17.40 10.54 -7.22
C LEU A 132 -18.19 9.35 -6.69
N ASN A 133 -18.57 8.45 -7.60
CA ASN A 133 -19.16 7.18 -7.24
C ASN A 133 -18.04 6.15 -6.98
N VAL A 134 -18.20 5.34 -5.94
CA VAL A 134 -17.18 4.35 -5.52
C VAL A 134 -17.00 3.26 -6.55
N THR A 135 -18.06 2.91 -7.29
CA THR A 135 -18.03 1.91 -8.35
C THR A 135 -17.16 2.32 -9.54
N ASP A 136 -16.92 3.63 -9.69
CA ASP A 136 -16.22 4.17 -10.84
C ASP A 136 -14.71 4.30 -10.58
N ILE A 137 -14.27 4.08 -9.34
CA ILE A 137 -12.88 4.26 -8.92
C ILE A 137 -12.33 3.04 -8.15
N GLY A 138 -11.08 2.69 -8.42
CA GLY A 138 -10.34 1.78 -7.56
C GLY A 138 -9.83 2.51 -6.32
N TYR A 139 -10.09 1.98 -5.13
CA TYR A 139 -9.57 2.52 -3.88
C TYR A 139 -8.92 1.44 -3.01
N LEU A 140 -8.06 1.87 -2.10
CA LEU A 140 -7.40 1.04 -1.10
C LEU A 140 -7.76 1.56 0.28
N GLY A 141 -8.42 0.76 1.11
CA GLY A 141 -8.83 1.21 2.43
C GLY A 141 -9.18 0.05 3.35
N PRO A 142 -8.56 -0.04 4.55
CA PRO A 142 -9.03 -0.91 5.60
C PRO A 142 -10.23 -0.27 6.32
N ILE A 143 -11.12 -1.10 6.84
CA ILE A 143 -12.18 -0.66 7.77
C ILE A 143 -11.85 -1.16 9.16
N TYR A 144 -11.79 -0.24 10.12
CA TYR A 144 -11.61 -0.57 11.52
C TYR A 144 -12.96 -0.54 12.23
N VAL A 145 -13.44 -1.71 12.64
CA VAL A 145 -14.72 -1.83 13.37
C VAL A 145 -14.43 -1.86 14.86
N VAL A 146 -14.84 -0.81 15.58
CA VAL A 146 -14.83 -0.83 17.06
C VAL A 146 -16.15 -1.42 17.53
N ARG A 147 -16.09 -2.59 18.17
CA ARG A 147 -17.25 -3.18 18.84
C ARG A 147 -17.46 -2.42 20.15
N ILE A 148 -18.41 -1.48 20.17
CA ILE A 148 -18.84 -0.83 21.41
C ILE A 148 -19.62 -1.86 22.21
N VAL A 149 -18.96 -2.52 23.15
CA VAL A 149 -19.63 -3.31 24.18
C VAL A 149 -20.39 -2.30 25.04
N HIS A 150 -21.71 -2.25 24.89
CA HIS A 150 -22.55 -1.57 25.87
C HIS A 150 -22.34 -2.30 27.20
N THR A 151 -21.51 -1.74 28.09
CA THR A 151 -21.63 -2.04 29.51
C THR A 151 -23.03 -1.59 29.91
N PRO A 152 -23.91 -2.49 30.38
CA PRO A 152 -25.21 -2.07 30.88
C PRO A 152 -24.95 -1.04 31.98
N THR A 153 -25.37 0.19 31.73
CA THR A 153 -25.34 1.28 32.69
C THR A 153 -26.09 0.82 33.92
N GLU A 154 -25.40 0.76 35.05
CA GLU A 154 -26.07 0.61 36.35
C GLU A 154 -27.04 1.78 36.54
N LEU A 155 -28.29 1.40 36.77
CA LEU A 155 -29.37 2.27 37.23
C LEU A 155 -28.97 2.94 38.55
N ILE A 156 -28.91 4.27 38.55
CA ILE A 156 -29.16 5.11 39.74
C ILE A 156 -30.03 6.29 39.31
#